data_AF-A0A9D4FRV3-F1
#
_entry.id   AF-A0A9D4FRV3-F1
#
_cell.length_a   1.000
_cell.length_b   1.000
_cell.length_c   1.000
_cell.angle_alpha   90.00
_cell.angle_beta   90.00
_cell.angle_gamma   90.00
#
_symmetry.space_group_name_H-M   'P 1'
#
loop_
_entity.id
_entity.type
_entity.pdbx_description
1 polymer ?
#
loop_
_entity_poly.entity_id
_entity_poly.type
_entity_poly.pdbx_seq_one_letter_code
_entity_poly.pdbx_strand_id
1 'polypeptide(L)'
;MSLEGEYNPDEAPTQWVKGAGDEIEKGGDKPPKAGKGRKGKKPKDQKAHPDFDDLPGYGGLAFGNDTEFKPPSPPTAPQGSPPPMVFTDTAKLTEEDCKKALEKFVADNLCYGSKPAKEMKITSHKGCTALHYKLETFTENRSTKKKKVPYKGGHVDGPENGEPPAPWSIPCQCKAEFKDEQVKKEVPHTAKVKKCKDCKGRGWEKCDECEGWGRVECEHCDGTGHVATQDQDGNEVQQNCPFCMNGQKSCANCGGDGQVTCEDCDGYRKLKCYIQLKVKFINHDDEYILETTDLPDDLVAKVGGNTLFEQTLPMVLIVHS
;
A
#
# COMPACT_ATOMS: atom_id res chain seq x y z
N MET A 1 14.69 -17.82 -45.61
CA MET A 1 13.43 -18.34 -45.05
C MET A 1 13.63 -18.40 -43.55
N SER A 2 13.35 -17.30 -42.87
CA SER A 2 13.50 -17.20 -41.42
C SER A 2 12.27 -17.86 -40.80
N LEU A 3 12.52 -18.87 -39.97
CA LEU A 3 11.49 -19.57 -39.22
C LEU A 3 10.87 -18.57 -38.22
N GLU A 4 9.73 -17.99 -38.57
CA GLU A 4 8.85 -17.36 -37.61
C GLU A 4 8.36 -18.49 -36.70
N GLY A 5 8.90 -18.56 -35.49
CA GLY A 5 8.44 -19.51 -34.48
C GLY A 5 6.94 -19.32 -34.27
N GLU A 6 6.18 -20.39 -34.48
CA GLU A 6 4.74 -20.41 -34.29
C GLU A 6 4.42 -19.97 -32.85
N TYR A 7 3.59 -18.94 -32.72
CA TYR A 7 3.13 -18.41 -31.45
C TYR A 7 2.27 -19.47 -30.74
N ASN A 8 2.82 -20.15 -29.75
CA ASN A 8 2.06 -21.02 -28.86
C ASN A 8 1.49 -20.20 -27.68
N PRO A 9 0.16 -19.97 -27.61
CA PRO A 9 -0.46 -19.21 -26.52
C PRO A 9 -0.37 -19.91 -25.15
N ASP A 10 -0.06 -21.21 -25.10
CA ASP A 10 0.00 -22.02 -23.88
C ASP A 10 1.39 -22.12 -23.26
N GLU A 11 2.44 -21.65 -23.94
CA GLU A 11 3.79 -21.68 -23.37
C GLU A 11 3.98 -20.52 -22.38
N ALA A 12 4.32 -20.87 -21.13
CA ALA A 12 4.56 -19.86 -20.09
C ALA A 12 5.70 -18.92 -20.52
N PRO A 13 5.54 -17.59 -20.38
CA PRO A 13 6.55 -16.66 -20.83
C PRO A 13 7.85 -16.87 -20.05
N THR A 14 8.94 -17.07 -20.78
CA THR A 14 10.27 -17.22 -20.21
C THR A 14 10.81 -15.87 -19.75
N GLN A 15 11.36 -15.84 -18.54
CA GLN A 15 12.04 -14.66 -18.02
C GLN A 15 13.39 -14.50 -18.71
N TRP A 16 13.74 -13.28 -19.13
CA TRP A 16 15.08 -12.98 -19.63
C TRP A 16 16.13 -13.28 -18.54
N VAL A 17 17.24 -13.88 -18.95
CA VAL A 17 18.39 -14.19 -18.11
C VAL A 17 19.62 -13.45 -18.62
N LYS A 18 20.55 -13.13 -17.71
CA LYS A 18 21.79 -12.41 -18.04
C LYS A 18 22.56 -13.11 -19.17
N GLY A 19 23.11 -12.32 -20.09
CA GLY A 19 23.81 -12.80 -21.28
C GLY A 19 22.92 -13.35 -22.41
N ALA A 20 21.59 -13.36 -22.27
CA ALA A 20 20.67 -13.87 -23.31
C ALA A 20 20.06 -12.77 -24.21
N GLY A 21 20.52 -11.52 -24.12
CA GLY A 21 20.05 -10.45 -25.00
C GLY A 21 20.94 -10.25 -26.23
N ASP A 22 20.39 -9.55 -27.22
CA ASP A 22 21.06 -9.25 -28.48
C ASP A 22 22.26 -8.33 -28.30
N GLU A 23 23.16 -8.27 -29.30
CA GLU A 23 24.28 -7.33 -29.29
C GLU A 23 23.79 -5.88 -29.16
N ILE A 24 24.41 -5.12 -28.25
CA ILE A 24 24.12 -3.70 -28.05
C ILE A 24 25.08 -2.87 -28.91
N GLU A 25 24.53 -1.93 -29.68
CA GLU A 25 25.32 -0.84 -30.25
C GLU A 25 25.95 0.00 -29.14
N LYS A 26 27.28 -0.06 -29.04
CA LYS A 26 28.06 0.68 -28.05
C LYS A 26 28.07 2.16 -28.42
N GLY A 27 27.80 3.01 -27.44
CA GLY A 27 27.94 4.46 -27.60
C GLY A 27 29.41 4.88 -27.54
N GLY A 28 29.93 5.46 -28.62
CA GLY A 28 31.29 6.00 -28.70
C GLY A 28 32.38 4.94 -28.93
N ASP A 29 33.65 5.38 -28.88
CA ASP A 29 34.82 4.52 -29.12
C ASP A 29 35.43 3.92 -27.84
N LYS A 30 35.02 4.40 -26.65
CA LYS A 30 35.58 3.97 -25.36
C LYS A 30 34.50 3.78 -24.27
N PRO A 31 34.70 2.86 -23.30
CA PRO A 31 33.81 2.71 -22.17
C PRO A 31 33.74 3.98 -21.30
N PRO A 32 32.62 4.23 -20.60
CA PRO A 32 32.49 5.38 -19.72
C PRO A 32 33.32 5.22 -18.43
N LYS A 33 33.62 6.35 -17.79
CA LYS A 33 34.26 6.37 -16.46
C LYS A 33 33.39 5.69 -15.42
N ALA A 34 33.98 4.82 -14.59
CA ALA A 34 33.31 4.35 -13.40
C ALA A 34 32.98 5.57 -12.49
N GLY A 35 31.79 5.54 -11.89
CA GLY A 35 31.45 6.54 -10.88
C GLY A 35 30.97 7.90 -11.40
N LYS A 36 30.15 7.95 -12.45
CA LYS A 36 29.06 8.97 -12.57
C LYS A 36 27.89 8.37 -13.33
N GLY A 37 27.27 7.34 -12.77
CA GLY A 37 25.91 7.00 -13.14
C GLY A 37 25.05 8.24 -12.89
N ARG A 38 24.82 9.05 -13.93
CA ARG A 38 23.59 9.82 -13.98
C ARG A 38 22.54 8.75 -13.78
N LYS A 39 21.85 8.74 -12.63
CA LYS A 39 20.46 8.28 -12.65
C LYS A 39 19.88 9.14 -13.74
N GLY A 40 19.82 8.62 -14.96
CA GLY A 40 18.98 9.18 -15.97
C GLY A 40 17.64 9.21 -15.26
N LYS A 41 17.23 10.39 -14.78
CA LYS A 41 15.82 10.65 -14.70
C LYS A 41 15.41 10.34 -16.12
N LYS A 42 14.81 9.15 -16.34
CA LYS A 42 14.03 8.88 -17.55
C LYS A 42 13.37 10.22 -17.83
N PRO A 43 13.60 10.84 -19.00
CA PRO A 43 12.89 12.05 -19.33
C PRO A 43 11.45 11.82 -18.88
N LYS A 44 10.86 12.80 -18.19
CA LYS A 44 9.40 12.81 -18.03
C LYS A 44 8.77 13.03 -19.41
N ASP A 45 9.19 12.26 -20.42
CA ASP A 45 8.38 11.92 -21.55
C ASP A 45 7.13 11.37 -20.92
N GLN A 46 6.09 12.19 -21.05
CA GLN A 46 4.73 11.92 -20.61
C GLN A 46 4.52 10.43 -20.80
N LYS A 47 4.46 9.69 -19.67
CA LYS A 47 4.42 8.22 -19.64
C LYS A 47 3.55 7.81 -20.81
N ALA A 48 4.15 7.25 -21.87
CA ALA A 48 3.39 6.88 -23.05
C ALA A 48 2.37 5.86 -22.56
N HIS A 49 1.14 6.32 -22.34
CA HIS A 49 0.14 5.48 -21.72
C HIS A 49 -0.01 4.28 -22.65
N PRO A 50 0.03 3.05 -22.12
CA PRO A 50 -0.52 1.94 -22.86
C PRO A 50 -1.90 2.39 -23.30
N ASP A 51 -2.15 2.35 -24.60
CA ASP A 51 -3.45 2.60 -25.19
C ASP A 51 -4.40 1.63 -24.51
N PHE A 52 -5.10 2.06 -23.48
CA PHE A 52 -6.01 1.21 -22.73
C PHE A 52 -7.35 1.80 -23.06
N ASP A 53 -7.95 1.21 -24.09
CA ASP A 53 -9.24 1.55 -24.65
C ASP A 53 -10.20 1.93 -23.52
N ASP A 54 -10.95 3.01 -23.71
CA ASP A 54 -11.98 3.40 -22.75
C ASP A 54 -13.00 2.27 -22.65
N LEU A 55 -12.99 1.57 -21.50
CA LEU A 55 -13.94 0.51 -21.22
C LEU A 55 -15.27 1.13 -20.75
N PRO A 56 -16.42 0.62 -21.20
CA PRO A 56 -17.73 1.08 -20.75
C PRO A 56 -17.82 1.09 -19.22
N GLY A 57 -18.32 2.17 -18.63
CA GLY A 57 -18.41 2.34 -17.17
C GLY A 57 -17.11 2.72 -16.46
N TYR A 58 -15.99 2.79 -17.20
CA TYR A 58 -14.64 3.11 -16.68
C TYR A 58 -13.90 4.15 -17.55
N GLY A 59 -14.64 5.00 -18.27
CA GLY A 59 -14.06 6.07 -19.08
C GLY A 59 -13.31 7.11 -18.25
N GLY A 60 -12.21 7.65 -18.78
CA GLY A 60 -11.46 8.75 -18.16
C GLY A 60 -10.50 8.35 -17.03
N LEU A 61 -10.25 7.05 -16.82
CA LEU A 61 -9.26 6.59 -15.83
C LEU A 61 -7.82 6.86 -16.29
N ALA A 62 -7.08 7.67 -15.52
CA ALA A 62 -5.64 7.84 -15.68
C ALA A 62 -4.86 6.70 -14.96
N PHE A 63 -3.67 6.35 -15.45
CA PHE A 63 -2.84 5.37 -14.73
C PHE A 63 -2.26 5.98 -13.46
N GLY A 64 -2.46 5.30 -12.34
CA GLY A 64 -1.91 5.68 -11.03
C GLY A 64 -2.81 6.61 -10.21
N ASN A 65 -3.83 7.22 -10.80
CA ASN A 65 -4.84 8.01 -10.08
C ASN A 65 -6.08 7.16 -9.82
N ASP A 66 -6.62 7.27 -8.62
CA ASP A 66 -7.88 6.64 -8.26
C ASP A 66 -9.04 7.54 -8.70
N THR A 67 -10.05 6.95 -9.35
CA THR A 67 -11.32 7.61 -9.67
C THR A 67 -12.40 7.05 -8.75
N GLU A 68 -13.10 7.92 -8.05
CA GLU A 68 -14.17 7.56 -7.12
C GLU A 68 -15.50 7.36 -7.84
N PHE A 69 -16.34 6.47 -7.31
CA PHE A 69 -17.66 6.18 -7.86
C PHE A 69 -18.73 6.44 -6.82
N LYS A 70 -19.77 7.18 -7.21
CA LYS A 70 -20.93 7.41 -6.33
C LYS A 70 -21.56 6.06 -5.95
N PRO A 71 -21.92 5.85 -4.68
CA PRO A 71 -22.67 4.68 -4.27
C PRO A 71 -24.02 4.61 -4.99
N PRO A 72 -24.60 3.40 -5.14
CA PRO A 72 -26.00 3.29 -5.54
C PRO A 72 -26.87 4.04 -4.54
N SER A 73 -28.07 4.43 -4.96
CA SER A 73 -29.06 5.01 -4.04
C SER A 73 -29.24 4.07 -2.84
N PRO A 74 -29.26 4.61 -1.60
CA PRO A 74 -29.44 3.78 -0.43
C PRO A 74 -30.77 3.02 -0.55
N PRO A 75 -30.83 1.77 -0.05
CA PRO A 75 -32.09 1.03 -0.01
C PRO A 75 -33.12 1.85 0.78
N THR A 76 -34.39 1.72 0.41
CA THR A 76 -35.49 2.36 1.14
C THR A 76 -35.36 2.00 2.62
N ALA A 77 -35.43 3.01 3.50
CA ALA A 77 -35.43 2.79 4.94
C ALA A 77 -36.48 1.71 5.28
N PRO A 78 -36.17 0.76 6.17
CA PRO A 78 -37.11 -0.29 6.54
C PRO A 78 -38.43 0.37 6.98
N GLN A 79 -39.52 0.00 6.30
CA GLN A 79 -40.85 0.48 6.63
C GLN A 79 -41.29 -0.21 7.93
N GLY A 80 -41.30 0.54 9.03
CA GLY A 80 -41.67 0.04 10.36
C GLY A 80 -41.17 0.94 11.47
N SER A 81 -41.65 0.70 12.69
CA SER A 81 -41.06 1.31 13.88
C SER A 81 -39.65 0.75 14.09
N PRO A 82 -38.68 1.56 14.54
CA PRO A 82 -37.36 1.05 14.93
C PRO A 82 -37.52 -0.05 15.99
N PRO A 83 -36.61 -1.04 16.06
CA PRO A 83 -36.66 -2.05 17.10
C PRO A 83 -36.63 -1.39 18.48
N PRO A 84 -37.38 -1.93 19.46
CA PRO A 84 -37.48 -1.31 20.77
C PRO A 84 -36.12 -1.20 21.44
N MET A 85 -35.83 -0.04 22.02
CA MET A 85 -34.64 0.18 22.84
C MET A 85 -34.90 -0.35 24.24
N VAL A 86 -34.26 -1.47 24.59
CA VAL A 86 -34.39 -2.09 25.92
C VAL A 86 -33.15 -1.76 26.72
N PHE A 87 -33.31 -0.93 27.74
CA PHE A 87 -32.23 -0.51 28.62
C PHE A 87 -32.12 -1.47 29.81
N THR A 88 -30.89 -1.77 30.21
CA THR A 88 -30.64 -2.51 31.45
C THR A 88 -30.72 -1.57 32.65
N ASP A 89 -31.27 -2.08 33.75
CA ASP A 89 -31.31 -1.35 35.01
C ASP A 89 -29.92 -1.33 35.64
N THR A 90 -29.40 -0.15 35.93
CA THR A 90 -28.12 -0.03 36.65
C THR A 90 -28.31 -0.27 38.14
N ALA A 91 -27.40 -1.04 38.72
CA ALA A 91 -27.28 -1.16 40.16
C ALA A 91 -27.13 0.23 40.79
N LYS A 92 -27.97 0.52 41.79
CA LYS A 92 -27.87 1.75 42.57
C LYS A 92 -26.61 1.70 43.42
N LEU A 93 -25.83 2.77 43.38
CA LEU A 93 -24.64 2.93 44.22
C LEU A 93 -25.03 2.81 45.70
N THR A 94 -24.51 1.82 46.40
CA THR A 94 -24.79 1.61 47.83
C THR A 94 -23.79 2.38 48.70
N GLU A 95 -24.12 2.59 49.97
CA GLU A 95 -23.18 3.16 50.95
C GLU A 95 -21.91 2.30 51.08
N GLU A 96 -22.06 0.97 50.98
CA GLU A 96 -20.93 0.04 51.03
C GLU A 96 -19.99 0.23 49.83
N ASP A 97 -20.53 0.46 48.64
CA ASP A 97 -19.74 0.75 47.44
C ASP A 97 -18.97 2.06 47.57
N CYS A 98 -19.61 3.11 48.11
CA CYS A 98 -18.97 4.39 48.40
C CYS A 98 -17.79 4.22 49.36
N LYS A 99 -17.99 3.43 50.43
CA LYS A 99 -16.96 3.18 51.43
C LYS A 99 -15.79 2.38 50.87
N LYS A 100 -16.06 1.31 50.11
CA LYS A 100 -15.02 0.52 49.43
C LYS A 100 -14.21 1.36 48.45
N ALA A 101 -14.87 2.24 47.67
CA ALA A 101 -14.20 3.13 46.74
C ALA A 101 -13.27 4.13 47.46
N LEU A 102 -13.72 4.71 48.57
CA LEU A 102 -12.91 5.62 49.39
C LEU A 102 -11.71 4.91 50.03
N GLU A 103 -11.91 3.70 50.58
CA GLU A 103 -10.83 2.91 51.15
C GLU A 103 -9.76 2.55 50.12
N LYS A 104 -10.19 2.19 48.89
CA LYS A 104 -9.28 1.93 47.78
C LYS A 104 -8.49 3.20 47.41
N PHE A 105 -9.16 4.33 47.26
CA PHE A 105 -8.49 5.60 46.96
C PHE A 105 -7.43 5.98 48.02
N VAL A 106 -7.74 5.79 49.31
CA VAL A 106 -6.77 6.03 50.39
C VAL A 106 -5.60 5.05 50.34
N ALA A 107 -5.84 3.78 50.03
CA ALA A 107 -4.77 2.78 49.89
C ALA A 107 -3.83 3.08 48.71
N ASP A 108 -4.35 3.62 47.62
CA ASP A 108 -3.57 4.00 46.44
C ASP A 108 -2.74 5.29 46.66
N ASN A 109 -2.97 6.02 47.77
CA ASN A 109 -2.27 7.25 48.13
C ASN A 109 -1.41 7.07 49.39
N LEU A 110 -0.10 6.87 49.19
CA LEU A 110 0.90 6.52 50.21
C LEU A 110 0.93 7.42 51.47
N CYS A 111 0.54 8.69 51.36
CA CYS A 111 0.61 9.64 52.46
C CYS A 111 -0.72 9.80 53.23
N TYR A 112 -1.76 9.04 52.87
CA TYR A 112 -3.08 9.17 53.49
C TYR A 112 -3.25 8.20 54.67
N GLY A 113 -3.75 8.73 55.79
CA GLY A 113 -4.14 7.91 56.94
C GLY A 113 -5.43 7.14 56.63
N SER A 114 -5.46 5.84 56.92
CA SER A 114 -6.62 4.97 56.64
C SER A 114 -7.74 5.03 57.70
N LYS A 115 -7.46 5.56 58.90
CA LYS A 115 -8.44 5.66 60.00
C LYS A 115 -9.71 6.45 59.61
N PRO A 116 -9.63 7.67 59.02
CA PRO A 116 -10.82 8.41 58.63
C PRO A 116 -11.72 7.66 57.65
N ALA A 117 -11.16 7.01 56.63
CA ALA A 117 -11.95 6.26 55.64
C ALA A 117 -12.70 5.05 56.25
N LYS A 118 -12.11 4.39 57.26
CA LYS A 118 -12.72 3.23 57.92
C LYS A 118 -13.79 3.60 58.96
N GLU A 119 -13.55 4.67 59.71
CA GLU A 119 -14.37 5.04 60.88
C GLU A 119 -15.43 6.10 60.58
N MET A 120 -15.33 6.84 59.46
CA MET A 120 -16.32 7.84 59.11
C MET A 120 -17.71 7.21 58.89
N LYS A 121 -18.74 7.95 59.30
CA LYS A 121 -20.14 7.61 59.04
C LYS A 121 -20.63 8.44 57.86
N ILE A 122 -21.15 7.78 56.84
CA ILE A 122 -21.77 8.44 55.69
C ILE A 122 -23.19 8.86 56.13
N THR A 123 -23.45 10.16 56.19
CA THR A 123 -24.77 10.69 56.60
C THR A 123 -25.79 10.68 55.47
N SER A 124 -25.31 10.79 54.23
CA SER A 124 -26.11 10.80 53.01
C SER A 124 -25.23 10.50 51.80
N HIS A 125 -25.78 9.84 50.79
CA HIS A 125 -25.15 9.66 49.49
C HIS A 125 -26.20 9.91 48.40
N LYS A 126 -25.75 10.48 47.28
CA LYS A 126 -26.58 10.67 46.08
C LYS A 126 -25.85 9.99 44.93
N GLY A 127 -26.49 8.97 44.34
CA GLY A 127 -26.03 8.40 43.08
C GLY A 127 -26.29 9.37 41.94
N CYS A 128 -25.26 9.70 41.18
CA CYS A 128 -25.37 10.35 39.88
C CYS A 128 -24.92 9.36 38.81
N THR A 129 -25.55 9.42 37.64
CA THR A 129 -25.20 8.55 36.51
C THR A 129 -24.60 9.41 35.41
N ALA A 130 -23.41 9.04 34.97
CA ALA A 130 -22.81 9.53 33.73
C ALA A 130 -23.15 8.54 32.61
N LEU A 131 -23.66 9.03 31.48
CA LEU A 131 -23.90 8.20 30.30
C LEU A 131 -22.84 8.51 29.25
N HIS A 132 -22.13 7.47 28.81
CA HIS A 132 -21.24 7.55 27.65
C HIS A 132 -21.97 6.93 26.46
N TYR A 133 -22.34 7.77 25.51
CA TYR A 133 -22.96 7.37 24.26
C TYR A 133 -21.90 7.30 23.18
N LYS A 134 -21.79 6.16 22.51
CA LYS A 134 -20.91 5.97 21.37
C LYS A 134 -21.73 5.61 20.14
N LEU A 135 -21.57 6.39 19.08
CA LEU A 135 -22.13 6.11 17.76
C LEU A 135 -21.01 5.64 16.85
N GLU A 136 -21.06 4.39 16.43
CA GLU A 136 -20.16 3.85 15.41
C GLU A 136 -20.90 3.75 14.08
N THR A 137 -20.40 4.44 13.06
CA THR A 137 -20.93 4.36 11.69
C THR A 137 -19.89 3.74 10.78
N PHE A 138 -20.36 2.92 9.84
CA PHE A 138 -19.49 2.16 8.98
C PHE A 138 -19.79 2.47 7.52
N THR A 139 -18.76 2.89 6.78
CA THR A 139 -18.91 3.38 5.40
C THR A 139 -18.11 2.56 4.43
N GLU A 140 -18.68 2.29 3.26
CA GLU A 140 -17.99 1.68 2.13
C GLU A 140 -17.75 2.75 1.04
N ASN A 141 -16.50 2.85 0.57
CA ASN A 141 -16.13 3.68 -0.57
C ASN A 141 -15.40 2.84 -1.63
N ARG A 142 -15.75 3.05 -2.91
CA ARG A 142 -15.16 2.35 -4.05
C ARG A 142 -14.46 3.31 -5.00
N SER A 143 -13.23 2.98 -5.35
CA SER A 143 -12.44 3.70 -6.34
C SER A 143 -11.76 2.73 -7.29
N THR A 144 -11.49 3.15 -8.53
CA THR A 144 -10.76 2.31 -9.50
C THR A 144 -9.58 3.02 -10.11
N LYS A 145 -8.61 2.24 -10.58
CA LYS A 145 -7.45 2.75 -11.32
C LYS A 145 -6.92 1.73 -12.32
N LYS A 146 -6.29 2.20 -13.40
CA LYS A 146 -5.52 1.34 -14.31
C LYS A 146 -4.25 0.85 -13.61
N LYS A 147 -4.01 -0.46 -13.62
CA LYS A 147 -2.82 -1.11 -13.05
C LYS A 147 -2.10 -1.94 -14.12
N LYS A 148 -0.77 -1.94 -14.07
CA LYS A 148 0.12 -2.75 -14.90
C LYS A 148 1.00 -3.63 -14.02
N VAL A 149 1.18 -4.90 -14.38
CA VAL A 149 2.06 -5.86 -13.70
C VAL A 149 2.79 -6.74 -14.73
N PRO A 150 3.99 -7.28 -14.43
CA PRO A 150 4.64 -8.29 -15.25
C PRO A 150 3.71 -9.48 -15.53
N TYR A 151 3.59 -9.88 -16.80
CA TYR A 151 2.80 -11.06 -17.17
C TYR A 151 3.67 -12.31 -17.12
N LYS A 152 3.45 -13.15 -16.12
CA LYS A 152 4.20 -14.38 -15.85
C LYS A 152 3.52 -15.65 -16.39
N GLY A 153 2.52 -15.48 -17.26
CA GLY A 153 1.66 -16.56 -17.76
C GLY A 153 0.32 -16.64 -17.02
N GLY A 154 -0.50 -17.62 -17.42
CA GLY A 154 -1.82 -17.90 -16.83
C GLY A 154 -2.99 -17.27 -17.58
N HIS A 155 -4.21 -17.61 -17.15
CA HIS A 155 -5.44 -17.11 -17.78
C HIS A 155 -5.58 -15.59 -17.63
N VAL A 156 -6.08 -14.95 -18.68
CA VAL A 156 -6.33 -13.51 -18.76
C VAL A 156 -7.82 -13.32 -19.03
N ASP A 157 -8.51 -12.75 -18.06
CA ASP A 157 -9.92 -12.42 -18.18
C ASP A 157 -10.10 -11.05 -18.87
N GLY A 158 -10.04 -11.07 -20.20
CA GLY A 158 -10.20 -9.89 -21.04
C GLY A 158 -11.63 -9.62 -21.51
N PRO A 159 -11.87 -8.50 -22.23
CA PRO A 159 -13.20 -8.10 -22.71
C PRO A 159 -13.87 -9.11 -23.64
N GLU A 160 -13.10 -10.05 -24.21
CA GLU A 160 -13.62 -11.17 -24.98
C GLU A 160 -14.47 -12.15 -24.14
N ASN A 161 -14.32 -12.14 -22.80
CA ASN A 161 -15.06 -13.00 -21.89
C ASN A 161 -16.35 -12.36 -21.33
N GLY A 162 -16.61 -11.08 -21.63
CA GLY A 162 -17.81 -10.38 -21.18
C GLY A 162 -17.65 -8.87 -21.05
N GLU A 163 -18.74 -8.19 -20.70
CA GLU A 163 -18.72 -6.76 -20.39
C GLU A 163 -18.26 -6.52 -18.94
N PRO A 164 -17.37 -5.54 -18.69
CA PRO A 164 -16.95 -5.21 -17.34
C PRO A 164 -18.14 -4.78 -16.45
N PRO A 165 -18.32 -5.38 -15.26
CA PRO A 165 -19.39 -4.97 -14.35
C PRO A 165 -19.13 -3.57 -13.79
N ALA A 166 -20.20 -2.85 -13.44
CA ALA A 166 -20.07 -1.58 -12.73
C ALA A 166 -19.37 -1.78 -11.36
N PRO A 167 -18.63 -0.78 -10.85
CA PRO A 167 -17.85 -0.93 -9.62
C PRO A 167 -18.62 -1.43 -8.41
N TRP A 168 -19.89 -1.04 -8.26
CA TRP A 168 -20.77 -1.43 -7.16
C TRP A 168 -21.44 -2.80 -7.36
N SER A 169 -21.47 -3.32 -8.58
CA SER A 169 -21.98 -4.67 -8.89
C SER A 169 -20.95 -5.77 -8.59
N ILE A 170 -19.69 -5.41 -8.32
CA ILE A 170 -18.63 -6.35 -7.98
C ILE A 170 -18.80 -6.77 -6.50
N PRO A 171 -18.98 -8.07 -6.20
CA PRO A 171 -19.14 -8.49 -4.81
C PRO A 171 -17.89 -8.18 -3.98
N CYS A 172 -18.08 -7.51 -2.85
CA CYS A 172 -17.05 -7.26 -1.86
C CYS A 172 -17.71 -7.22 -0.49
N GLN A 173 -17.24 -8.06 0.44
CA GLN A 173 -17.70 -8.08 1.82
C GLN A 173 -16.53 -7.68 2.71
N CYS A 174 -16.81 -6.91 3.75
CA CYS A 174 -15.85 -6.66 4.80
C CYS A 174 -15.72 -7.90 5.70
N LYS A 175 -14.52 -8.17 6.21
CA LYS A 175 -14.26 -9.31 7.09
C LYS A 175 -14.75 -9.09 8.52
N ALA A 176 -14.79 -7.83 8.96
CA ALA A 176 -15.22 -7.46 10.30
C ALA A 176 -15.91 -6.10 10.26
N GLU A 177 -17.16 -6.05 10.71
CA GLU A 177 -17.90 -4.79 10.83
C GLU A 177 -17.19 -3.85 11.82
N PHE A 178 -17.36 -2.53 11.62
CA PHE A 178 -16.81 -1.47 12.47
C PHE A 178 -15.27 -1.49 12.59
N LYS A 179 -14.58 -1.95 11.53
CA LYS A 179 -13.13 -1.89 11.44
C LYS A 179 -12.68 -1.41 10.08
N ASP A 180 -11.65 -0.56 10.09
CA ASP A 180 -11.03 -0.10 8.86
C ASP A 180 -10.43 -1.28 8.09
N GLU A 181 -10.86 -1.43 6.84
CA GLU A 181 -10.35 -2.45 5.93
C GLU A 181 -10.21 -1.88 4.51
N GLN A 182 -9.18 -2.34 3.79
CA GLN A 182 -9.04 -2.03 2.36
C GLN A 182 -8.82 -3.30 1.55
N VAL A 183 -9.70 -3.53 0.59
CA VAL A 183 -9.64 -4.68 -0.34
C VAL A 183 -9.30 -4.18 -1.74
N LYS A 184 -8.38 -4.85 -2.43
CA LYS A 184 -8.04 -4.59 -3.83
C LYS A 184 -8.40 -5.80 -4.68
N LYS A 185 -9.21 -5.59 -5.72
CA LYS A 185 -9.65 -6.65 -6.65
C LYS A 185 -9.37 -6.24 -8.08
N GLU A 186 -9.14 -7.21 -8.95
CA GLU A 186 -9.18 -7.00 -10.39
C GLU A 186 -10.65 -6.93 -10.83
N VAL A 187 -10.99 -5.95 -11.68
CA VAL A 187 -12.32 -5.85 -12.26
C VAL A 187 -12.45 -6.90 -13.36
N PRO A 188 -13.49 -7.77 -13.33
CA PRO A 188 -13.70 -8.79 -14.35
C PRO A 188 -13.73 -8.22 -15.77
N HIS A 189 -13.24 -9.00 -16.73
CA HIS A 189 -13.23 -8.71 -18.16
C HIS A 189 -12.46 -7.43 -18.57
N THR A 190 -11.57 -6.93 -17.70
CA THR A 190 -10.76 -5.72 -17.99
C THR A 190 -9.30 -6.04 -18.32
N ALA A 191 -8.88 -7.30 -18.21
CA ALA A 191 -7.48 -7.65 -18.36
C ALA A 191 -7.05 -7.66 -19.83
N LYS A 192 -5.86 -7.14 -20.12
CA LYS A 192 -5.23 -7.24 -21.44
C LYS A 192 -3.73 -7.47 -21.26
N VAL A 193 -3.15 -8.35 -22.06
CA VAL A 193 -1.69 -8.53 -22.10
C VAL A 193 -1.13 -7.74 -23.27
N LYS A 194 -0.12 -6.91 -23.00
CA LYS A 194 0.56 -6.10 -24.02
C LYS A 194 2.07 -6.29 -23.93
N LYS A 195 2.74 -6.11 -25.05
CA LYS A 195 4.22 -6.05 -25.10
C LYS A 195 4.70 -4.92 -24.20
N CYS A 196 5.73 -5.17 -23.39
CA CYS A 196 6.32 -4.14 -22.54
C CYS A 196 6.87 -3.02 -23.43
N LYS A 197 6.33 -1.80 -23.28
CA LYS A 197 6.76 -0.64 -24.06
C LYS A 197 8.16 -0.18 -23.67
N ASP A 198 8.49 -0.26 -22.38
CA ASP A 198 9.77 0.23 -21.82
C ASP A 198 10.98 -0.52 -22.41
N CYS A 199 10.97 -1.86 -22.36
CA CYS A 199 12.01 -2.67 -23.03
C CYS A 199 11.69 -3.06 -24.48
N LYS A 200 10.59 -2.55 -25.06
CA LYS A 200 10.08 -2.95 -26.38
C LYS A 200 10.01 -4.48 -26.55
N GLY A 201 9.63 -5.18 -25.48
CA GLY A 201 9.52 -6.64 -25.34
C GLY A 201 10.81 -7.44 -25.44
N ARG A 202 11.98 -6.83 -25.21
CA ARG A 202 13.26 -7.56 -25.09
C ARG A 202 13.39 -8.27 -23.74
N GLY A 203 12.84 -7.68 -22.67
CA GLY A 203 13.02 -8.15 -21.29
C GLY A 203 14.24 -7.57 -20.58
N TRP A 204 15.05 -6.78 -21.29
CA TRP A 204 16.22 -6.11 -20.76
C TRP A 204 16.32 -4.68 -21.26
N GLU A 205 17.04 -3.87 -20.51
CA GLU A 205 17.41 -2.50 -20.81
C GLU A 205 18.93 -2.37 -20.85
N LYS A 206 19.43 -1.41 -21.62
CA LYS A 206 20.87 -1.13 -21.69
C LYS A 206 21.34 -0.68 -20.32
N CYS A 207 22.45 -1.22 -19.85
CA CYS A 207 23.01 -0.79 -18.57
C CYS A 207 23.45 0.67 -18.66
N ASP A 208 22.81 1.54 -17.88
CA ASP A 208 23.11 2.98 -17.87
C ASP A 208 24.52 3.29 -17.35
N GLU A 209 25.06 2.46 -16.45
CA GLU A 209 26.38 2.69 -15.85
C GLU A 209 27.53 2.49 -16.85
N CYS A 210 27.43 1.47 -17.70
CA CYS A 210 28.44 1.21 -18.72
C CYS A 210 27.98 1.57 -20.14
N GLU A 211 26.82 2.20 -20.28
CA GLU A 211 26.20 2.57 -21.56
C GLU A 211 26.13 1.41 -22.58
N GLY A 212 26.03 0.17 -22.11
CA GLY A 212 26.01 -1.05 -22.92
C GLY A 212 27.37 -1.69 -23.20
N TRP A 213 28.47 -1.12 -22.71
CA TRP A 213 29.82 -1.66 -22.95
C TRP A 213 30.15 -2.94 -22.18
N GLY A 214 29.45 -3.19 -21.07
CA GLY A 214 29.80 -4.25 -20.13
C GLY A 214 31.05 -3.95 -19.28
N ARG A 215 31.80 -2.90 -19.61
CA ARG A 215 33.00 -2.45 -18.90
C ARG A 215 32.92 -0.95 -18.60
N VAL A 216 33.70 -0.51 -17.63
CA VAL A 216 33.88 0.90 -17.26
C VAL A 216 35.37 1.18 -17.08
N GLU A 217 35.79 2.44 -17.26
CA GLU A 217 37.18 2.82 -16.98
C GLU A 217 37.50 2.62 -15.50
N CYS A 218 38.71 2.15 -15.23
CA CYS A 218 39.21 1.95 -13.90
C CYS A 218 39.55 3.30 -13.26
N GLU A 219 38.82 3.67 -12.21
CA GLU A 219 39.09 4.87 -11.40
C GLU A 219 40.49 4.88 -10.79
N HIS A 220 41.08 3.71 -10.50
CA HIS A 220 42.40 3.64 -9.85
C HIS A 220 43.56 4.08 -10.75
N CYS A 221 43.39 3.97 -12.07
CA CYS A 221 44.40 4.37 -13.05
C CYS A 221 43.86 5.35 -14.08
N ASP A 222 42.68 5.93 -13.84
CA ASP A 222 41.97 6.83 -14.76
C ASP A 222 41.90 6.32 -16.22
N GLY A 223 41.70 5.01 -16.39
CA GLY A 223 41.61 4.39 -17.72
C GLY A 223 42.95 4.14 -18.43
N THR A 224 44.08 4.49 -17.83
CA THR A 224 45.41 4.32 -18.45
C THR A 224 45.94 2.89 -18.38
N GLY A 225 45.44 2.08 -17.44
CA GLY A 225 45.91 0.72 -17.18
C GLY A 225 47.20 0.62 -16.40
N HIS A 226 47.81 1.76 -16.03
CA HIS A 226 49.10 1.82 -15.36
C HIS A 226 49.03 2.79 -14.18
N VAL A 227 49.87 2.58 -13.17
CA VAL A 227 50.02 3.47 -12.02
C VAL A 227 51.49 3.85 -11.86
N ALA A 228 51.74 5.12 -11.57
CA ALA A 228 53.09 5.60 -11.28
C ALA A 228 53.51 5.14 -9.87
N THR A 229 54.68 4.52 -9.78
CA THR A 229 55.29 4.03 -8.54
C THR A 229 56.76 4.43 -8.51
N GLN A 230 57.41 4.36 -7.35
CA GLN A 230 58.86 4.59 -7.26
C GLN A 230 59.62 3.27 -7.16
N ASP A 231 60.72 3.15 -7.88
CA ASP A 231 61.67 2.06 -7.71
C ASP A 231 62.55 2.25 -6.45
N GLN A 232 63.47 1.32 -6.21
CA GLN A 232 64.36 1.36 -5.03
C GLN A 232 65.33 2.56 -5.05
N ASP A 233 65.54 3.17 -6.21
CA ASP A 233 66.42 4.32 -6.43
C ASP A 233 65.62 5.65 -6.45
N GLY A 234 64.30 5.59 -6.24
CA GLY A 234 63.41 6.76 -6.21
C GLY A 234 62.95 7.25 -7.59
N ASN A 235 63.23 6.51 -8.67
CA ASN A 235 62.78 6.87 -10.02
C ASN A 235 61.30 6.50 -10.21
N GLU A 236 60.56 7.32 -10.95
CA GLU A 236 59.17 7.03 -11.29
C GLU A 236 59.10 5.94 -12.37
N VAL A 237 58.49 4.81 -12.04
CA VAL A 237 58.25 3.67 -12.92
C VAL A 237 56.76 3.39 -13.07
N GLN A 238 56.33 3.07 -14.28
CA GLN A 238 54.95 2.69 -14.61
C GLN A 238 54.76 1.19 -14.34
N GLN A 239 53.84 0.86 -13.45
CA GLN A 239 53.44 -0.53 -13.17
C GLN A 239 52.02 -0.79 -13.67
N ASN A 240 51.73 -2.03 -14.06
CA ASN A 240 50.36 -2.42 -14.42
C ASN A 240 49.43 -2.18 -13.25
N CYS A 241 48.27 -1.57 -13.50
CA CYS A 241 47.26 -1.35 -12.49
C CYS A 241 46.71 -2.70 -11.98
N PRO A 242 46.80 -3.00 -10.66
CA PRO A 242 46.41 -4.32 -10.14
C PRO A 242 44.88 -4.53 -10.07
N PHE A 243 44.08 -3.48 -10.27
CA PHE A 243 42.62 -3.51 -10.14
C PHE A 243 41.87 -3.57 -11.47
N CYS A 244 42.58 -3.67 -12.59
CA CYS A 244 41.94 -3.66 -13.91
C CYS A 244 42.73 -4.44 -14.96
N MET A 245 42.11 -4.62 -16.12
CA MET A 245 42.79 -5.09 -17.33
C MET A 245 42.82 -3.95 -18.34
N ASN A 246 44.02 -3.46 -18.68
CA ASN A 246 44.23 -2.37 -19.65
C ASN A 246 43.38 -1.13 -19.38
N GLY A 247 43.26 -0.73 -18.12
CA GLY A 247 42.52 0.47 -17.73
C GLY A 247 41.02 0.28 -17.60
N GLN A 248 40.50 -0.94 -17.74
CA GLN A 248 39.06 -1.22 -17.73
C GLN A 248 38.71 -2.34 -16.73
N LYS A 249 37.56 -2.19 -16.07
CA LYS A 249 36.96 -3.21 -15.19
C LYS A 249 35.59 -3.61 -15.71
N SER A 250 35.17 -4.85 -15.44
CA SER A 250 33.79 -5.27 -15.70
C SER A 250 32.83 -4.40 -14.92
N CYS A 251 31.73 -3.99 -15.55
CA CYS A 251 30.70 -3.20 -14.90
C CYS A 251 29.97 -4.06 -13.87
N ALA A 252 29.95 -3.62 -12.61
CA ALA A 252 29.37 -4.38 -11.50
C ALA A 252 27.84 -4.49 -11.61
N ASN A 253 27.16 -3.47 -12.13
CA ASN A 253 25.70 -3.45 -12.24
C ASN A 253 25.16 -4.50 -13.23
N CYS A 254 25.76 -4.60 -14.42
CA CYS A 254 25.37 -5.62 -15.40
C CYS A 254 26.08 -6.96 -15.18
N GLY A 255 27.32 -6.95 -14.67
CA GLY A 255 28.16 -8.14 -14.53
C GLY A 255 28.99 -8.45 -15.78
N GLY A 256 29.06 -7.53 -16.75
CA GLY A 256 29.93 -7.66 -17.91
C GLY A 256 29.23 -7.74 -19.27
N ASP A 257 27.92 -7.99 -19.30
CA ASP A 257 27.13 -8.17 -20.54
C ASP A 257 26.54 -6.86 -21.10
N GLY A 258 26.64 -5.77 -20.34
CA GLY A 258 26.11 -4.46 -20.74
C GLY A 258 24.58 -4.33 -20.64
N GLN A 259 23.91 -5.34 -20.09
CA GLN A 259 22.44 -5.43 -20.04
C GLN A 259 21.96 -5.56 -18.60
N VAL A 260 20.78 -5.01 -18.32
CA VAL A 260 20.10 -5.19 -17.04
C VAL A 260 18.66 -5.62 -17.29
N THR A 261 18.11 -6.44 -16.40
CA THR A 261 16.71 -6.87 -16.49
C THR A 261 15.78 -5.66 -16.48
N CYS A 262 14.79 -5.65 -17.37
CA CYS A 262 13.80 -4.57 -17.41
C CYS A 262 12.93 -4.60 -16.14
N GLU A 263 12.98 -3.53 -15.34
CA GLU A 263 12.23 -3.40 -14.08
C GLU A 263 10.72 -3.38 -14.28
N ASP A 264 10.23 -2.81 -15.39
CA ASP A 264 8.79 -2.69 -15.63
C ASP A 264 8.12 -4.06 -15.84
N CYS A 265 8.80 -5.00 -16.50
CA CYS A 265 8.27 -6.32 -16.85
C CYS A 265 8.98 -7.50 -16.18
N ASP A 266 9.91 -7.25 -15.25
CA ASP A 266 10.77 -8.25 -14.59
C ASP A 266 11.45 -9.22 -15.58
N GLY A 267 11.72 -8.79 -16.82
CA GLY A 267 12.28 -9.65 -17.85
C GLY A 267 11.29 -10.56 -18.59
N TYR A 268 9.99 -10.53 -18.28
CA TYR A 268 8.96 -11.34 -18.94
C TYR A 268 8.44 -10.77 -20.26
N ARG A 269 8.96 -9.61 -20.69
CA ARG A 269 8.70 -8.98 -22.01
C ARG A 269 7.27 -8.49 -22.25
N LYS A 270 6.30 -8.93 -21.45
CA LYS A 270 4.88 -8.59 -21.51
C LYS A 270 4.37 -8.06 -20.17
N LEU A 271 3.35 -7.22 -20.22
CA LEU A 271 2.65 -6.66 -19.07
C LEU A 271 1.17 -7.04 -19.14
N LYS A 272 0.60 -7.47 -18.01
CA LYS A 272 -0.84 -7.56 -17.81
C LYS A 272 -1.33 -6.21 -17.31
N CYS A 273 -2.24 -5.60 -18.05
CA CYS A 273 -2.92 -4.36 -17.69
C CYS A 273 -4.38 -4.68 -17.35
N TYR A 274 -4.91 -4.11 -16.28
CA TYR A 274 -6.31 -4.31 -15.86
C TYR A 274 -6.79 -3.11 -15.05
N ILE A 275 -8.10 -3.02 -14.82
CA ILE A 275 -8.67 -2.06 -13.88
C ILE A 275 -8.68 -2.69 -12.50
N GLN A 276 -8.03 -2.05 -11.54
CA GLN A 276 -8.05 -2.44 -10.14
C GLN A 276 -9.15 -1.68 -9.41
N LEU A 277 -10.12 -2.40 -8.83
CA LEU A 277 -11.05 -1.88 -7.84
C LEU A 277 -10.36 -1.85 -6.47
N LYS A 278 -10.52 -0.73 -5.76
CA LYS A 278 -10.16 -0.55 -4.36
C LYS A 278 -11.42 -0.23 -3.58
N VAL A 279 -11.78 -1.12 -2.65
CA VAL A 279 -12.89 -0.94 -1.71
C VAL A 279 -12.29 -0.59 -0.36
N LYS A 280 -12.73 0.52 0.22
CA LYS A 280 -12.34 0.97 1.55
C LYS A 280 -13.57 0.92 2.45
N PHE A 281 -13.42 0.22 3.56
CA PHE A 281 -14.34 0.22 4.67
C PHE A 281 -13.74 1.10 5.75
N ILE A 282 -14.47 2.11 6.22
CA ILE A 282 -14.01 3.06 7.24
C ILE A 282 -15.03 3.12 8.36
N ASN A 283 -14.57 2.87 9.59
CA ASN A 283 -15.33 3.10 10.81
C ASN A 283 -15.19 4.57 11.24
N HIS A 284 -16.29 5.18 11.64
CA HIS A 284 -16.30 6.50 12.25
C HIS A 284 -16.95 6.37 13.61
N ASP A 285 -16.22 6.78 14.63
CA ASP A 285 -16.62 6.83 16.01
C ASP A 285 -16.93 8.27 16.42
N ASP A 286 -18.11 8.48 17.00
CA ASP A 286 -18.49 9.72 17.65
C ASP A 286 -18.93 9.39 19.09
N GLU A 287 -18.53 10.25 20.02
CA GLU A 287 -18.74 10.03 21.44
C GLU A 287 -19.39 11.25 22.08
N TYR A 288 -20.38 10.99 22.92
CA TYR A 288 -21.10 12.02 23.67
C TYR A 288 -21.24 11.59 25.12
N ILE A 289 -20.91 12.50 26.04
CA ILE A 289 -21.00 12.25 27.47
C ILE A 289 -22.13 13.11 28.04
N LEU A 290 -23.12 12.45 28.64
CA LEU A 290 -24.13 13.11 29.47
C LEU A 290 -23.74 12.90 30.93
N GLU A 291 -23.18 13.94 31.52
CA GLU A 291 -22.82 14.03 32.93
C GLU A 291 -23.52 15.25 33.53
N THR A 292 -23.97 15.17 34.78
CA THR A 292 -24.75 16.25 35.44
C THR A 292 -24.06 16.82 36.69
N THR A 293 -22.81 16.42 36.93
CA THR A 293 -21.95 16.89 38.02
C THR A 293 -20.75 17.67 37.44
N ASP A 294 -19.72 17.91 38.27
CA ASP A 294 -18.49 18.60 37.86
C ASP A 294 -17.37 17.59 37.52
N LEU A 295 -17.71 16.35 37.16
CA LEU A 295 -16.70 15.35 36.80
C LEU A 295 -16.14 15.67 35.40
N PRO A 296 -14.81 15.59 35.20
CA PRO A 296 -14.23 15.80 33.88
C PRO A 296 -14.67 14.72 32.89
N ASP A 297 -15.27 15.13 31.77
CA ASP A 297 -15.71 14.25 30.68
C ASP A 297 -14.59 13.32 30.18
N ASP A 298 -13.35 13.81 30.12
CA ASP A 298 -12.21 13.02 29.65
C ASP A 298 -11.83 11.88 30.61
N LEU A 299 -12.17 12.00 31.90
CA LEU A 299 -12.00 10.93 32.88
C LEU A 299 -13.18 9.96 32.80
N VAL A 300 -14.40 10.47 32.59
CA VAL A 300 -15.60 9.64 32.38
C VAL A 300 -15.44 8.75 31.14
N ALA A 301 -14.88 9.27 30.05
CA ALA A 301 -14.61 8.49 28.82
C ALA A 301 -13.63 7.32 29.02
N LYS A 302 -12.73 7.43 30.00
CA LYS A 302 -11.63 6.46 30.23
C LYS A 302 -11.97 5.38 31.23
N VAL A 303 -13.01 5.55 32.04
CA VAL A 303 -13.42 4.57 33.05
C VAL A 303 -14.30 3.50 32.43
N GLY A 304 -14.17 2.27 32.93
CA GLY A 304 -15.10 1.20 32.58
C GLY A 304 -16.48 1.43 33.19
N GLY A 305 -17.52 0.99 32.51
CA GLY A 305 -18.91 1.07 32.96
C GLY A 305 -19.71 -0.17 32.58
N ASN A 306 -21.02 -0.13 32.85
CA ASN A 306 -21.95 -1.16 32.41
C ASN A 306 -22.61 -0.73 31.09
N THR A 307 -22.69 -1.64 30.12
CA THR A 307 -23.43 -1.39 28.87
C THR A 307 -24.93 -1.34 29.16
N LEU A 308 -25.50 -0.14 29.11
CA LEU A 308 -26.93 0.11 29.29
C LEU A 308 -27.77 -0.42 28.12
N PHE A 309 -27.26 -0.18 26.92
CA PHE A 309 -27.94 -0.46 25.67
C PHE A 309 -26.88 -0.54 24.57
N GLU A 310 -27.05 -1.53 23.69
CA GLU A 310 -26.24 -1.70 22.48
C GLU A 310 -27.17 -2.19 21.38
N GLN A 311 -27.07 -1.59 20.20
CA GLN A 311 -27.86 -1.98 19.05
C GLN A 311 -27.07 -1.70 17.76
N THR A 312 -27.08 -2.69 16.88
CA THR A 312 -26.51 -2.59 15.54
C THR A 312 -27.63 -2.69 14.52
N LEU A 313 -27.74 -1.69 13.63
CA LEU A 313 -28.72 -1.64 12.54
C LEU A 313 -28.01 -1.45 11.20
N PRO A 314 -28.60 -1.92 10.08
CA PRO A 314 -28.04 -1.73 8.75
C PRO A 314 -28.05 -0.27 8.29
N MET A 315 -28.87 0.58 8.90
CA MET A 315 -28.95 2.01 8.64
C MET A 315 -29.24 2.77 9.94
N VAL A 316 -28.68 3.98 10.06
CA VAL A 316 -29.04 4.92 11.12
C VAL A 316 -30.41 5.50 10.78
N LEU A 317 -31.42 5.17 11.59
CA LEU A 317 -32.74 5.76 11.46
C LEU A 317 -32.75 7.13 12.15
N ILE A 318 -33.09 8.18 11.40
CA ILE A 318 -33.32 9.50 12.00
C ILE A 318 -34.63 9.42 12.78
N VAL A 319 -34.54 9.54 14.10
CA VAL A 319 -35.73 9.71 14.94
C VAL A 319 -36.18 11.16 14.77
N HIS A 320 -37.27 11.37 14.03
CA HIS A 320 -37.94 12.67 14.04
C HIS A 320 -38.57 12.86 15.42
N SER A 321 -37.98 13.74 16.22
CA SER A 321 -38.54 14.25 17.47
C SER A 321 -39.71 15.18 17.22
#